data_AF-A0A5R9QKV7-F1
#
_entry.id   AF-A0A5R9QKV7-F1
#
_cell.length_a   1.000
_cell.length_b   1.000
_cell.length_c   1.000
_cell.angle_alpha   90.00
_cell.angle_beta   90.00
_cell.angle_gamma   90.00
#
_symmetry.space_group_name_H-M   'P 1'
#
loop_
_entity.id
_entity.type
_entity.pdbx_description
1 polymer ?
#
loop_
_entity_poly.entity_id
_entity_poly.type
_entity_poly.pdbx_seq_one_letter_code
_entity_poly.pdbx_strand_id
1 'polypeptide(L)'
;MNLLRAYQGKPHASDCDCSVCWSRRELAKPVVSQSTPCTECRPTRVFTVVTTMAKVAGVWRSIHSTYRVEPGFTCAKHMPALRPPKYWHVIYDSGRPTPFVPVREPFELEG
;
A
#
# COMPACT_ATOMS: atom_id res chain seq x y z
N MET A 1 -43.18 6.41 -3.40
CA MET A 1 -42.46 7.51 -2.74
C MET A 1 -41.14 6.98 -2.22
N ASN A 2 -40.02 7.53 -2.71
CA ASN A 2 -38.67 7.03 -2.42
C ASN A 2 -38.25 7.40 -0.99
N LEU A 3 -38.43 6.47 -0.05
CA LEU A 3 -38.08 6.62 1.37
C LEU A 3 -36.60 7.01 1.60
N LEU A 4 -35.71 6.73 0.65
CA LEU A 4 -34.28 7.05 0.73
C LEU A 4 -33.98 8.56 0.66
N ARG A 5 -34.80 9.36 -0.03
CA ARG A 5 -34.59 10.82 -0.11
C ARG A 5 -34.92 11.55 1.19
N ALA A 6 -35.77 10.97 2.05
CA ALA A 6 -36.17 11.59 3.31
C ALA A 6 -35.02 11.64 4.34
N TYR A 7 -34.03 10.74 4.21
CA TYR A 7 -32.90 10.62 5.14
C TYR A 7 -31.64 11.37 4.68
N GLN A 8 -31.48 11.67 3.39
CA GLN A 8 -30.22 12.18 2.83
C GLN A 8 -29.98 13.69 3.01
N GLY A 9 -30.94 14.45 3.55
CA GLY A 9 -30.85 15.92 3.60
C GLY A 9 -31.32 16.59 4.88
N LYS A 10 -31.79 15.83 5.88
CA LYS A 10 -32.17 16.42 7.16
C LYS A 10 -30.91 16.56 8.02
N PRO A 11 -30.64 17.74 8.61
CA PRO A 11 -29.59 17.85 9.62
C PRO A 11 -29.99 16.94 10.79
N HIS A 12 -29.06 16.08 11.20
CA HIS A 12 -29.24 15.28 12.41
C HIS A 12 -29.04 16.16 13.64
N ALA A 13 -29.68 15.79 14.75
CA ALA A 13 -29.40 16.42 16.04
C ALA A 13 -27.90 16.29 16.38
N SER A 14 -27.36 17.27 17.10
CA SER A 14 -25.92 17.33 17.44
C SER A 14 -25.43 16.11 18.23
N ASP A 15 -26.33 15.47 18.96
CA ASP A 15 -26.14 14.28 19.80
C ASP A 15 -26.57 12.97 19.12
N CYS A 16 -26.85 12.97 17.81
CA CYS A 16 -27.24 11.76 17.10
C CYS A 16 -26.11 10.71 17.09
N ASP A 17 -26.44 9.49 17.54
CA ASP A 17 -25.52 8.34 17.58
C ASP A 17 -25.79 7.31 16.48
N CYS A 18 -26.41 7.71 15.36
CA CYS A 18 -26.46 6.84 14.19
C CYS A 18 -25.05 6.56 13.67
N SER A 19 -24.86 5.44 12.98
CA SER A 19 -23.54 5.01 12.47
C SER A 19 -22.78 6.10 11.73
N VAL A 20 -23.46 6.89 10.89
CA VAL A 20 -22.87 7.99 10.12
C VAL A 20 -22.39 9.14 11.01
N CYS A 21 -23.23 9.61 11.94
CA CYS A 21 -22.90 10.71 12.85
C CYS A 21 -21.81 10.31 13.85
N TRP A 22 -21.90 9.09 14.37
CA TRP A 22 -20.89 8.52 15.25
C TRP A 22 -19.53 8.39 14.55
N SER A 23 -19.48 7.79 13.36
CA SER A 23 -18.21 7.67 12.61
C SER A 23 -17.62 9.02 12.25
N ARG A 24 -18.44 10.01 11.88
CA ARG A 24 -17.96 11.38 11.63
C ARG A 24 -17.37 12.02 12.89
N ARG A 25 -18.00 11.83 14.06
CA ARG A 25 -17.50 12.31 15.36
C ARG A 25 -16.21 11.61 15.74
N GLU A 26 -16.13 10.29 15.55
CA GLU A 26 -14.96 9.49 15.90
C GLU A 26 -13.76 9.81 15.01
N LEU A 27 -13.96 9.93 13.70
CA LEU A 27 -12.91 10.29 12.74
C LEU A 27 -12.47 11.75 12.84
N ALA A 28 -13.31 12.63 13.41
CA ALA A 28 -12.91 14.01 13.71
C ALA A 28 -11.99 14.11 14.93
N LYS A 29 -11.90 13.04 15.76
CA LYS A 29 -10.90 13.01 16.82
C LYS A 29 -9.53 12.90 16.16
N PRO A 30 -8.55 13.73 16.56
CA PRO A 30 -7.19 13.57 16.07
C PRO A 30 -6.71 12.18 16.47
N VAL A 31 -6.47 11.32 15.47
CA VAL A 31 -5.75 10.08 15.69
C VAL A 31 -4.36 10.50 16.14
N VAL A 32 -4.08 10.25 17.41
CA VAL A 32 -2.71 10.33 17.92
C VAL A 32 -1.99 9.16 17.25
N SER A 33 -1.42 9.40 16.07
CA SER A 33 -0.49 8.49 15.44
C SER A 33 0.69 8.36 16.41
N GLN A 34 0.59 7.41 17.34
CA GLN A 34 1.67 7.01 18.23
C GLN A 34 2.67 6.15 17.43
N SER A 35 3.20 6.70 16.34
CA SER A 35 4.45 6.20 15.82
C SER A 35 5.51 6.71 16.78
N THR A 36 5.84 5.93 17.82
CA THR A 36 7.01 6.22 18.64
C THR A 36 8.22 6.13 17.71
N PRO A 37 8.91 7.25 17.41
CA PRO A 37 10.02 7.22 16.48
C PRO A 37 11.13 6.35 17.07
N CYS A 38 11.66 5.45 16.26
CA CYS A 38 12.83 4.68 16.66
C CYS A 38 14.01 5.63 16.86
N THR A 39 14.67 5.55 18.02
CA THR A 39 15.84 6.37 18.35
C THR A 39 17.10 5.94 17.59
N GLU A 40 17.13 4.73 17.05
CA GLU A 40 18.25 4.18 16.29
C GLU A 40 18.14 4.48 14.78
N CYS A 41 16.91 4.63 14.25
CA CYS A 41 16.70 4.95 12.84
C CYS A 41 16.85 6.45 12.58
N ARG A 42 17.45 6.81 11.45
CA ARG A 42 17.49 8.20 10.97
C ARG A 42 16.92 8.29 9.56
N PRO A 43 16.01 9.22 9.29
CA PRO A 43 15.52 9.44 7.92
C PRO A 43 16.61 10.06 7.05
N THR A 44 16.53 9.84 5.73
CA THR A 44 17.35 10.57 4.76
C THR A 44 17.04 12.05 4.83
N ARG A 45 18.08 12.89 4.89
CA ARG A 45 17.94 14.35 4.92
C ARG A 45 18.55 14.95 3.67
N VAL A 46 17.90 15.97 3.11
CA VAL A 46 18.35 16.68 1.92
C VAL A 46 18.49 18.15 2.26
N PHE A 47 19.67 18.71 2.01
CA PHE A 47 20.00 20.10 2.28
C PHE A 47 20.34 20.81 0.98
N THR A 48 19.77 21.99 0.76
CA THR A 48 20.20 22.90 -0.30
C THR A 48 21.54 23.53 0.09
N VAL A 49 22.58 23.35 -0.73
CA VAL A 49 23.94 23.85 -0.44
C VAL A 49 24.20 25.19 -1.10
N VAL A 50 23.85 25.31 -2.38
CA VAL A 50 23.96 26.55 -3.15
C VAL A 50 22.69 26.69 -3.96
N THR A 51 22.10 27.87 -3.93
CA THR A 51 20.96 28.25 -4.76
C THR A 51 21.37 29.45 -5.60
N THR A 52 21.43 29.28 -6.92
CA THR A 52 21.66 30.38 -7.85
C THR A 52 20.32 30.98 -8.23
N MET A 53 20.15 32.27 -7.95
CA MET A 53 18.96 33.01 -8.34
C MET A 53 19.23 33.87 -9.58
N ALA A 54 18.24 33.95 -10.47
CA ALA A 54 18.26 34.89 -11.57
C ALA A 54 16.88 35.53 -11.74
N LYS A 55 16.88 36.72 -12.35
CA LYS A 55 15.65 37.45 -12.66
C LYS A 55 15.08 36.91 -13.97
N VAL A 56 13.97 36.19 -13.90
CA VAL A 56 13.28 35.59 -15.05
C VAL A 56 11.92 36.26 -15.19
N ALA A 57 11.71 36.95 -16.31
CA ALA A 57 10.51 37.76 -16.57
C ALA A 57 10.21 38.76 -15.43
N GLY A 58 11.26 39.44 -14.94
CA GLY A 58 11.13 40.44 -13.88
C GLY A 58 11.02 39.89 -12.45
N VAL A 59 10.87 38.57 -12.28
CA VAL A 59 10.73 37.91 -10.97
C VAL A 59 12.01 37.15 -10.62
N TRP A 60 12.47 37.28 -9.37
CA TRP A 60 13.58 36.46 -8.87
C TRP A 60 13.15 35.00 -8.77
N ARG A 61 13.88 34.11 -9.45
CA ARG A 61 13.64 32.66 -9.41
C ARG A 61 14.93 31.93 -9.11
N SER A 62 14.83 30.83 -8.39
CA SER A 62 15.91 29.83 -8.34
C SER A 62 16.04 29.21 -9.73
N ILE A 63 17.23 29.30 -10.32
CA ILE A 63 17.54 28.71 -11.64
C ILE A 63 18.44 27.48 -11.52
N HIS A 64 19.17 27.35 -10.41
CA HIS A 64 20.01 26.20 -10.15
C HIS A 64 20.13 25.98 -8.65
N SER A 65 20.12 24.72 -8.21
CA SER A 65 20.37 24.37 -6.82
C SER A 65 21.16 23.08 -6.72
N THR A 66 22.25 23.12 -5.96
CA THR A 66 23.02 21.93 -5.61
C THR A 66 22.58 21.42 -4.24
N TYR A 67 22.44 20.11 -4.11
CA TYR A 67 21.96 19.47 -2.89
C TYR A 67 23.04 18.60 -2.25
N ARG A 68 23.07 18.56 -0.93
CA ARG A 68 23.78 17.57 -0.13
C ARG A 68 22.76 16.61 0.45
N VAL A 69 22.98 15.32 0.22
CA VAL A 69 22.13 14.26 0.77
C VAL A 69 22.88 13.60 1.92
N GLU A 70 22.26 13.55 3.08
CA GLU A 70 22.70 12.70 4.20
C GLU A 70 21.88 11.41 4.17
N PRO A 71 22.52 10.24 3.97
CA PRO A 71 21.80 8.99 3.83
C PRO A 71 21.11 8.60 5.14
N GLY A 72 19.85 8.18 5.01
CA GLY A 72 19.11 7.55 6.08
C GLY A 72 19.78 6.25 6.53
N PHE A 73 19.44 5.83 7.74
CA PHE A 73 19.85 4.55 8.29
C PHE A 73 18.66 3.91 8.99
N THR A 74 18.50 2.61 8.76
CA THR A 74 17.41 1.81 9.32
C THR A 74 18.05 0.73 10.19
N CYS A 75 17.69 0.67 11.46
CA CYS A 75 18.24 -0.33 12.37
C CYS A 75 17.72 -1.74 12.03
N ALA A 76 18.37 -2.79 12.56
CA ALA A 76 18.02 -4.18 12.26
C ALA A 76 16.55 -4.54 12.58
N LYS A 77 15.95 -3.91 13.60
CA LYS A 77 14.53 -4.08 13.95
C LYS A 77 13.57 -3.63 12.84
N HIS A 78 13.99 -2.63 12.07
CA HIS A 78 13.19 -2.01 11.01
C HIS A 78 13.75 -2.30 9.61
N MET A 79 14.84 -3.06 9.52
CA MET A 79 15.40 -3.46 8.24
C MET A 79 14.38 -4.40 7.60
N PRO A 80 13.88 -4.08 6.39
CA PRO A 80 12.96 -4.98 5.70
C PRO A 80 13.59 -6.35 5.58
N ALA A 81 12.79 -7.41 5.80
CA ALA A 81 13.26 -8.76 5.57
C ALA A 81 13.87 -8.85 4.16
N LEU A 82 15.09 -9.38 4.06
CA LEU A 82 15.71 -9.63 2.76
C LEU A 82 14.74 -10.49 1.96
N ARG A 83 14.45 -10.07 0.72
CA ARG A 83 13.66 -10.89 -0.18
C ARG A 83 14.30 -12.28 -0.19
N PRO A 84 13.56 -13.36 0.10
CA PRO A 84 14.13 -14.68 0.13
C PRO A 84 14.86 -14.92 -1.21
N PRO A 85 16.09 -15.44 -1.17
CA PRO A 85 16.84 -15.77 -2.38
C PRO A 85 15.96 -16.59 -3.33
N LYS A 86 16.03 -16.23 -4.61
CA LYS A 86 15.22 -16.82 -5.68
C LYS A 86 15.77 -18.21 -6.01
N TYR A 87 15.63 -19.16 -5.09
CA TYR A 87 15.88 -20.56 -5.44
C TYR A 87 14.73 -20.97 -6.36
N TRP A 88 15.10 -21.32 -7.60
CA TRP A 88 14.18 -21.89 -8.57
C TRP A 88 13.55 -23.14 -7.96
N HIS A 89 12.26 -23.09 -7.64
CA HIS A 89 11.50 -24.31 -7.46
C HIS A 89 11.29 -24.88 -8.87
N VAL A 90 12.14 -25.81 -9.29
CA VAL A 90 11.70 -26.78 -10.28
C VAL A 90 10.78 -27.70 -9.50
N ILE A 91 9.49 -27.35 -9.44
CA ILE A 91 8.47 -28.35 -9.15
C ILE A 91 8.62 -29.32 -10.32
N TYR A 92 9.08 -30.54 -10.04
CA TYR A 92 9.02 -31.63 -11.01
C TYR A 92 7.53 -31.79 -11.33
N ASP A 93 7.10 -31.21 -12.44
CA ASP A 93 5.74 -31.32 -12.94
C ASP A 93 5.62 -32.72 -13.56
N SER A 94 5.40 -33.71 -12.69
CA SER A 94 5.11 -35.09 -13.05
C SER A 94 3.78 -35.24 -13.81
N GLY A 95 3.10 -34.13 -14.13
CA GLY A 95 1.72 -34.11 -14.57
C GLY A 95 0.78 -34.66 -13.49
N ARG A 96 -0.52 -34.64 -13.79
CA ARG A 96 -1.49 -35.41 -13.00
C ARG A 96 -1.18 -36.90 -13.21
N PRO A 97 -1.14 -37.73 -12.15
CA PRO A 97 -1.02 -39.16 -12.33
C PRO A 97 -2.19 -39.63 -13.20
N THR A 98 -1.91 -40.07 -14.42
CA THR A 98 -2.90 -40.72 -15.27
C THR A 98 -3.35 -42.00 -14.57
N PRO A 99 -4.62 -42.12 -14.14
CA PRO A 99 -5.10 -43.33 -13.52
C PRO A 99 -5.01 -44.47 -14.52
N PHE A 100 -4.59 -45.65 -14.06
CA PHE A 100 -4.64 -46.86 -14.87
C PHE A 100 -6.10 -47.18 -15.18
N VAL A 101 -6.47 -47.18 -16.47
CA VAL A 101 -7.78 -47.63 -16.96
C VAL A 101 -7.57 -48.99 -17.61
N PRO A 102 -8.07 -50.10 -17.02
CA PRO A 102 -8.03 -51.40 -17.67
C PRO A 102 -8.91 -51.35 -18.92
N VAL A 103 -8.29 -51.49 -20.09
CA VAL A 103 -9.02 -51.68 -21.35
C VAL A 103 -9.58 -53.09 -21.30
N ARG A 104 -10.90 -53.23 -21.10
CA ARG A 104 -11.59 -54.48 -21.42
C ARG A 104 -11.70 -54.53 -22.95
N GLU A 105 -11.21 -55.60 -23.55
CA GLU A 105 -11.30 -55.80 -25.00
C GLU A 105 -12.75 -55.59 -25.48
N PRO A 106 -12.96 -54.96 -26.65
CA PRO A 106 -14.30 -54.83 -27.22
C PRO A 106 -14.90 -56.22 -27.38
N PHE A 107 -16.13 -56.42 -26.90
CA PHE A 107 -16.84 -57.68 -27.16
C PHE A 107 -17.08 -57.82 -28.68
N GLU A 108 -16.96 -59.04 -29.19
CA GLU A 108 -17.32 -59.32 -30.58
C GLU A 108 -18.83 -59.16 -30.76
N LEU A 109 -19.23 -58.39 -31.77
CA LEU A 109 -20.63 -58.30 -32.20
C LEU A 109 -20.96 -59.60 -32.94
N GLU A 110 -21.77 -60.47 -32.32
CA GLU A 110 -22.40 -61.58 -33.04
C GLU A 110 -23.37 -61.01 -34.08
N GLY A 111 -23.20 -61.47 -35.34
CA GLY A 111 -24.02 -61.08 -36.49
C GLY A 111 -25.38 -61.75 -36.54
#